data_AF-A0A661EQL1-F1
#
_entry.id   AF-A0A661EQL1-F1
#
_cell.length_a   1.000
_cell.length_b   1.000
_cell.length_c   1.000
_cell.angle_alpha   90.00
_cell.angle_beta   90.00
_cell.angle_gamma   90.00
#
_symmetry.space_group_name_H-M   'P 1'
#
loop_
_entity.id
_entity.type
_entity.pdbx_description
1 polymer ?
#
loop_
_entity_poly.entity_id
_entity_poly.type
_entity_poly.pdbx_seq_one_letter_code
_entity_poly.pdbx_strand_id
1 'polypeptide(L)' 'MAQTIPVDQWRTTTVVVRDYKAVLANFARFFGISKWDVRNVNTDDFDRYTYQGKAASAKWVSVVGKSDELGIE' A
#
# COMPACT_ATOMS: atom_id res chain seq x y z
N MET A 1 30.85 -10.54 13.90
CA MET A 1 30.50 -9.22 13.34
C MET A 1 29.17 -9.37 12.64
N ALA A 2 28.16 -8.54 12.96
CA ALA A 2 26.86 -8.61 12.30
C ALA A 2 27.01 -8.18 10.84
N GLN A 3 26.54 -9.01 9.92
CA GLN A 3 26.57 -8.71 8.49
C GLN A 3 25.41 -7.74 8.21
N THR A 4 25.71 -6.52 7.77
CA THR A 4 24.70 -5.49 7.50
C THR A 4 24.37 -5.50 6.01
N ILE A 5 23.08 -5.59 5.67
CA ILE A 5 22.61 -5.43 4.30
C ILE A 5 22.35 -3.93 4.07
N PRO A 6 22.98 -3.29 3.05
CA PRO A 6 22.73 -1.89 2.76
C PRO A 6 21.28 -1.66 2.30
N VAL A 7 20.69 -0.56 2.75
CA VAL A 7 19.37 -0.09 2.30
C VAL A 7 19.60 1.09 1.37
N ASP A 8 19.30 0.92 0.09
CA ASP A 8 19.63 1.91 -0.93
C ASP A 8 18.65 3.08 -0.98
N GLN A 9 17.34 2.80 -0.91
CA GLN A 9 16.31 3.83 -1.09
C GLN A 9 14.96 3.47 -0.47
N TRP A 10 14.20 4.51 -0.12
CA TRP A 10 12.80 4.40 0.24
C TRP A 10 11.95 4.18 -1.01
N ARG A 11 11.37 2.99 -1.19
CA ARG A 11 10.62 2.64 -2.41
C ARG A 11 9.14 3.02 -2.34
N THR A 12 8.49 2.81 -1.20
CA THR A 12 7.04 2.97 -1.05
C THR A 12 6.63 3.24 0.39
N THR A 13 5.62 4.07 0.59
CA THR A 13 4.91 4.24 1.87
C THR A 13 3.48 3.71 1.72
N THR A 14 3.03 2.86 2.62
CA THR A 14 1.65 2.35 2.64
C THR A 14 0.97 2.78 3.94
N VAL A 15 -0.24 3.33 3.83
CA VAL A 15 -1.06 3.74 4.97
C VAL A 15 -2.43 3.06 4.93
N VAL A 16 -2.96 2.73 6.10
CA VAL A 16 -4.32 2.20 6.23
C VAL A 16 -5.26 3.37 6.47
N VAL A 17 -6.30 3.48 5.65
CA VAL A 17 -7.29 4.55 5.73
C VAL A 17 -8.69 3.95 5.84
N ARG A 18 -9.60 4.68 6.49
CA ARG A 18 -11.00 4.25 6.63
C ARG A 18 -11.78 4.35 5.32
N ASP A 19 -11.58 5.44 4.59
CA ASP A 19 -12.23 5.71 3.30
C ASP A 19 -11.17 6.19 2.32
N TYR A 20 -10.79 5.32 1.38
CA TYR A 20 -9.79 5.68 0.39
C TYR A 20 -10.29 6.79 -0.53
N LYS A 21 -11.57 6.80 -0.92
CA LYS A 21 -12.11 7.78 -1.89
C LYS A 21 -11.99 9.19 -1.36
N ALA A 22 -12.25 9.39 -0.07
CA ALA A 22 -12.09 10.68 0.60
C ALA A 22 -10.62 11.13 0.66
N VAL A 23 -9.67 10.19 0.77
CA VAL A 23 -8.23 10.49 0.94
C VAL A 23 -7.51 10.68 -0.39
N LEU A 24 -7.89 9.98 -1.47
CA LEU A 24 -7.19 10.07 -2.76
C LEU A 24 -7.15 11.49 -3.31
N ALA A 25 -8.21 12.29 -3.12
CA ALA A 25 -8.23 13.68 -3.55
C ALA A 25 -7.16 14.52 -2.83
N ASN A 26 -6.98 14.31 -1.53
CA ASN A 26 -5.94 14.98 -0.75
C ASN A 26 -4.54 14.52 -1.18
N PHE A 27 -4.35 13.21 -1.42
CA PHE A 27 -3.07 12.68 -1.84
C PHE A 27 -2.68 13.13 -3.26
N ALA A 28 -3.67 13.26 -4.16
CA ALA A 28 -3.44 13.85 -5.47
C ALA A 28 -2.99 15.31 -5.36
N ARG A 29 -3.59 16.08 -4.44
CA ARG A 29 -3.23 17.49 -4.19
C ARG A 29 -1.83 17.64 -3.59
N PHE A 30 -1.54 16.93 -2.50
CA PHE A 30 -0.28 17.12 -1.76
C PHE A 30 0.92 16.43 -2.40
N PHE A 31 0.72 15.24 -2.97
CA PHE A 31 1.81 14.41 -3.50
C PHE A 31 1.86 14.34 -5.03
N GLY A 32 0.97 15.06 -5.73
CA GLY A 32 0.93 15.09 -7.20
C GLY A 32 0.47 13.79 -7.87
N ILE A 33 -0.10 12.84 -7.11
CA ILE A 33 -0.48 11.52 -7.63
C ILE A 33 -1.83 11.60 -8.37
N SER A 34 -1.78 11.64 -9.70
CA SER A 34 -2.97 11.75 -10.56
C SER A 34 -3.56 10.40 -11.02
N LYS A 35 -2.80 9.30 -10.91
CA LYS A 35 -3.22 7.96 -11.35
C LYS A 35 -3.14 6.96 -10.22
N TRP A 36 -4.20 6.17 -10.09
CA TRP A 36 -4.38 5.21 -9.01
C TRP A 36 -4.82 3.85 -9.59
N ASP A 37 -4.12 2.80 -9.19
CA ASP A 37 -4.56 1.41 -9.39
C ASP A 37 -5.38 0.98 -8.17
N VAL A 38 -6.59 0.50 -8.40
CA VAL A 38 -7.54 0.10 -7.34
C VAL A 38 -7.85 -1.37 -7.50
N ARG A 39 -7.47 -2.17 -6.49
CA ARG A 39 -7.74 -3.59 -6.42
C ARG A 39 -8.61 -3.93 -5.22
N ASN A 40 -9.68 -4.68 -5.46
CA ASN A 40 -10.37 -5.39 -4.39
C ASN A 40 -9.59 -6.66 -4.10
N VAL A 41 -9.12 -6.80 -2.86
CA VAL A 41 -8.39 -7.97 -2.40
C VAL A 41 -9.30 -8.79 -1.51
N ASN A 42 -9.37 -10.09 -1.77
CA ASN A 42 -10.14 -11.06 -1.00
C ASN A 42 -9.26 -12.28 -0.67
N THR A 43 -9.73 -13.12 0.26
CA THR A 43 -9.03 -14.36 0.67
C THR A 43 -8.67 -15.26 -0.51
N ASP A 44 -9.53 -15.30 -1.54
CA ASP A 44 -9.34 -16.17 -2.72
C ASP A 44 -8.19 -15.73 -3.63
N ASP A 45 -7.64 -14.52 -3.42
CA ASP A 45 -6.42 -14.05 -4.10
C ASP A 45 -5.14 -14.73 -3.58
N PHE A 46 -5.22 -15.54 -2.52
CA PHE A 46 -4.08 -16.14 -1.83
C PHE A 46 -4.21 -17.67 -1.78
N ASP A 47 -3.09 -18.36 -2.01
CA ASP A 47 -3.02 -19.79 -1.71
C ASP A 47 -2.80 -19.97 -0.19
N ARG A 48 -3.81 -20.53 0.50
CA ARG A 48 -3.83 -20.82 1.95
C ARG A 48 -3.49 -19.62 2.83
N TYR A 49 -4.33 -18.58 2.79
CA TYR A 49 -4.20 -17.44 3.70
C TYR A 49 -4.31 -17.88 5.18
N THR A 50 -3.26 -17.60 5.96
CA THR A 50 -3.23 -17.91 7.40
C THR A 50 -2.75 -16.73 8.23
N TYR A 51 -3.28 -16.61 9.44
CA TYR A 51 -2.83 -15.66 10.45
C TYR A 51 -2.45 -16.42 11.72
N GLN A 52 -1.20 -16.26 12.17
CA GLN A 52 -0.63 -17.01 13.29
C GLN A 52 -0.83 -18.53 13.16
N GLY A 53 -0.65 -19.06 11.94
CA GLY A 53 -0.75 -20.50 11.65
C GLY A 53 -2.18 -21.05 11.55
N LYS A 54 -3.21 -20.23 11.73
CA LYS A 54 -4.63 -20.63 11.60
C LYS A 54 -5.22 -20.10 10.29
N ALA A 55 -6.15 -20.86 9.70
CA ALA A 55 -6.92 -20.41 8.56
C ALA A 55 -7.61 -19.08 8.88
N ALA A 56 -7.51 -18.12 7.97
CA ALA A 56 -8.02 -16.76 8.17
C ALA A 56 -8.71 -16.27 6.92
N SER A 57 -9.39 -15.12 7.04
CA SER A 57 -9.97 -14.40 5.92
C SER A 57 -9.36 -13.02 5.76
N ALA A 58 -9.37 -12.53 4.54
CA ALA A 58 -8.81 -11.28 4.09
C ALA A 58 -9.83 -10.56 3.22
N LYS A 59 -10.11 -9.28 3.52
CA LYS A 59 -10.88 -8.42 2.63
C LYS A 59 -10.51 -6.96 2.83
N TRP A 60 -9.98 -6.32 1.79
CA TRP A 60 -9.70 -4.90 1.79
C TRP A 60 -9.64 -4.35 0.36
N VAL A 61 -9.62 -3.02 0.24
CA VAL A 61 -9.30 -2.33 -1.01
C VAL A 61 -7.86 -1.86 -0.93
N SER A 62 -7.04 -2.29 -1.88
CA SER A 62 -5.69 -1.79 -2.06
C SER A 62 -5.70 -0.72 -3.13
N VAL A 63 -5.16 0.46 -2.80
CA VAL A 63 -5.03 1.57 -3.76
C VAL A 63 -3.59 1.98 -3.83
N VAL A 64 -3.01 1.91 -5.03
CA VAL A 64 -1.60 2.20 -5.26
C VAL A 64 -1.47 3.35 -6.23
N GLY A 65 -0.84 4.42 -5.75
CA GLY A 65 -0.48 5.57 -6.55
C GLY A 65 0.98 5.48 -6.95
N LYS A 66 1.31 5.98 -8.14
CA LYS A 66 2.71 6.19 -8.55
C LYS A 66 2.90 7.67 -8.82
N SER A 67 3.93 8.25 -8.22
CA SER A 67 4.49 9.54 -8.59
C SER A 67 5.97 9.33 -8.90
N ASP A 68 6.50 10.06 -9.87
CA ASP A 68 7.92 10.06 -10.19
C ASP A 68 8.73 10.85 -9.15
N GLU A 69 8.07 11.78 -8.44
CA GLU A 69 8.66 12.58 -7.36
C GLU A 69 7.69 12.64 -6.16
N LEU A 70 8.19 12.33 -4.96
CA LEU A 70 7.41 12.51 -3.72
C LEU A 70 7.56 13.97 -3.26
N GLY A 71 6.61 14.83 -3.60
CA GLY A 71 6.53 16.18 -3.02
C GLY A 71 5.90 16.11 -1.64
N ILE A 72 6.66 16.43 -0.59
CA ILE A 72 6.09 16.74 0.73
C ILE A 72 6.12 18.27 0.85
N GLU A 73 4.96 18.91 0.81
CA GLU A 73 4.82 20.33 1.18
C GLU A 73 4.94 20.52 2.70
#